data_AF-A0A1M6JDE9-F1
#
_entry.id   AF-A0A1M6JDE9-F1
#
_cell.length_a   1.000
_cell.length_b   1.000
_cell.length_c   1.000
_cell.angle_alpha   90.00
_cell.angle_beta   90.00
_cell.angle_gamma   90.00
#
_symmetry.space_group_name_H-M   'P 1'
#
loop_
_entity.id
_entity.type
_entity.pdbx_description
1 polymer ?
#
loop_
_entity_poly.entity_id
_entity_poly.type
_entity_poly.pdbx_seq_one_letter_code
_entity_poly.pdbx_strand_id
1 'polypeptide(L)'
;MWSKEEFYREVVLVNRELLKDPENLKCTCPKVKCEWHGKCRECVALHRYYKDHVPNCFQQFINDKIKAIAQIGELNVVEKGKTPPEYWDYVREQDKKGNE
;
A
#
# COMPACT_ATOMS: atom_id res chain seq x y z
N MET A 1 -1.76 16.54 26.07
CA MET A 1 -1.09 17.00 24.83
C MET A 1 0.40 16.91 25.09
N TRP A 2 1.18 16.28 24.22
CA TRP A 2 2.62 16.14 24.42
C TRP A 2 3.35 17.48 24.35
N SER A 3 4.44 17.62 25.10
CA SER A 3 5.41 18.71 24.91
C SER A 3 6.20 18.51 23.62
N LYS A 4 6.94 19.56 23.18
CA LYS A 4 7.81 19.47 22.01
C LYS A 4 8.95 18.46 22.23
N GLU A 5 9.48 18.44 23.46
CA GLU A 5 10.55 17.56 23.90
C GLU A 5 10.07 16.09 23.93
N GLU A 6 8.86 15.85 24.44
CA GLU A 6 8.23 14.53 24.42
C GLU A 6 7.97 14.07 22.99
N PHE A 7 7.37 14.89 22.13
CA PHE A 7 7.14 14.52 20.73
C PHE A 7 8.44 14.16 20.01
N TYR A 8 9.50 14.93 20.24
CA TYR A 8 10.80 14.63 19.63
C TYR A 8 11.35 13.27 20.09
N ARG A 9 11.36 13.00 21.40
CA ARG A 9 11.92 11.75 21.92
C ARG A 9 11.04 10.54 21.62
N GLU A 10 9.76 10.63 21.92
CA GLU A 10 8.86 9.47 21.90
C GLU A 10 8.36 9.13 20.49
N VAL A 11 8.38 10.09 19.55
CA VAL A 11 7.89 9.89 18.17
C VAL A 11 9.00 10.02 17.15
N VAL A 12 9.70 11.16 17.12
CA VAL A 12 10.62 11.45 16.01
C VAL A 12 11.84 10.53 16.04
N LEU A 13 12.45 10.34 17.21
CA LEU A 13 13.61 9.44 17.33
C LEU A 13 13.22 7.98 17.06
N VAL A 14 12.09 7.53 17.60
CA VAL A 14 11.57 6.17 17.37
C VAL A 14 11.30 5.92 15.89
N ASN A 15 10.60 6.84 15.20
CA ASN A 15 10.34 6.71 13.77
C ASN A 15 11.63 6.66 12.94
N ARG A 16 12.63 7.48 13.28
CA ARG A 16 13.92 7.45 12.59
C ARG A 16 14.63 6.12 12.77
N GLU A 17 14.56 5.52 13.96
CA GLU A 17 15.14 4.20 14.21
C GLU A 17 14.42 3.11 13.40
N LEU A 18 13.08 3.10 13.39
CA LEU A 18 12.29 2.16 12.59
C LEU A 18 12.63 2.24 11.10
N LEU A 19 12.88 3.44 10.58
CA LEU A 19 13.23 3.66 9.17
C LEU A 19 14.66 3.22 8.80
N LYS A 20 15.51 2.87 9.77
CA LYS A 20 16.84 2.31 9.48
C LYS A 20 16.79 0.85 9.05
N ASP A 21 15.74 0.12 9.42
CA ASP A 21 15.54 -1.27 9.02
C ASP A 21 14.98 -1.33 7.58
N PRO A 22 15.73 -1.90 6.61
CA PRO A 22 15.26 -2.03 5.24
C PRO A 22 13.99 -2.87 5.10
N GLU A 23 13.72 -3.81 6.01
CA GLU A 23 12.49 -4.61 5.98
C GLU A 23 11.25 -3.72 6.14
N ASN A 24 11.33 -2.69 6.99
CA ASN A 24 10.26 -1.71 7.18
C ASN A 24 10.01 -0.83 5.95
N LEU A 25 10.95 -0.80 4.99
CA LEU A 25 10.84 -0.01 3.76
C LEU A 25 10.33 -0.84 2.57
N LYS A 26 10.21 -2.17 2.71
CA LYS A 26 9.75 -3.03 1.62
C LYS A 26 8.28 -2.78 1.29
N CYS A 27 7.98 -2.80 -0.01
CA CYS A 27 6.61 -2.75 -0.48
C CYS A 27 5.88 -4.05 -0.13
N THR A 28 4.88 -3.98 0.74
CA THR A 28 4.06 -5.13 1.17
C THR A 28 2.92 -5.46 0.20
N CYS A 29 2.83 -4.76 -0.93
CA CYS A 29 1.77 -4.99 -1.93
C CYS A 29 1.91 -6.39 -2.54
N PRO A 30 0.85 -7.23 -2.56
CA PRO A 30 0.93 -8.57 -3.14
C PRO A 30 0.97 -8.58 -4.67
N LYS A 31 0.78 -7.43 -5.34
CA LYS A 31 0.83 -7.33 -6.81
C LYS A 31 2.29 -7.22 -7.29
N VAL A 32 3.09 -8.27 -7.12
CA VAL A 32 4.53 -8.26 -7.40
C VAL A 32 4.90 -8.07 -8.87
N LYS A 33 4.01 -8.44 -9.80
CA LYS A 33 4.20 -8.22 -11.26
C LYS A 33 3.81 -6.82 -11.74
N CYS A 34 3.26 -5.98 -10.86
CA CYS A 34 2.88 -4.61 -11.17
C CYS A 34 4.12 -3.77 -11.49
N GLU A 35 4.07 -2.95 -12.54
CA GLU A 35 5.18 -2.08 -12.97
C GLU A 35 5.59 -1.04 -11.89
N TRP A 36 4.64 -0.70 -11.00
CA TRP A 36 4.86 0.22 -9.88
C TRP A 36 5.16 -0.49 -8.56
N HIS A 37 5.34 -1.82 -8.55
CA HIS A 37 5.76 -2.52 -7.33
C HIS A 37 7.12 -1.97 -6.86
N GLY A 38 7.24 -1.69 -5.56
CA GLY A 38 8.42 -1.02 -4.98
C GLY A 38 8.49 0.50 -5.22
N LYS A 39 7.74 1.05 -6.18
CA LYS A 39 7.68 2.49 -6.50
C LYS A 39 6.58 3.19 -5.69
N CYS A 40 6.75 3.23 -4.36
CA CYS A 40 5.70 3.65 -3.43
C CYS A 40 5.23 5.10 -3.65
N ARG A 41 6.12 6.02 -4.03
CA ARG A 41 5.76 7.44 -4.24
C ARG A 41 4.88 7.60 -5.47
N GLU A 42 5.21 6.90 -6.55
CA GLU A 42 4.47 6.84 -7.81
C GLU A 42 3.09 6.21 -7.59
N CYS A 43 3.05 5.09 -6.84
CA CYS A 43 1.79 4.44 -6.47
C CYS A 43 0.87 5.41 -5.70
N VAL A 44 1.39 6.14 -4.71
CA VAL A 44 0.61 7.16 -3.97
C VAL A 44 0.14 8.29 -4.89
N ALA A 45 0.96 8.75 -5.83
CA ALA A 45 0.58 9.79 -6.78
C ALA A 45 -0.60 9.34 -7.66
N LEU A 46 -0.54 8.12 -8.20
CA LEU A 46 -1.62 7.53 -9.01
C LEU A 46 -2.93 7.42 -8.21
N HIS A 47 -2.89 6.82 -7.02
CA HIS A 47 -4.08 6.68 -6.17
C HIS A 47 -4.67 8.03 -5.73
N ARG A 48 -3.82 9.02 -5.46
CA ARG A 48 -4.25 10.39 -5.13
C ARG A 48 -4.94 11.09 -6.31
N TYR A 49 -4.46 10.87 -7.53
CA TYR A 49 -5.05 11.46 -8.72
C TYR A 49 -6.44 10.87 -9.01
N TYR A 50 -6.54 9.54 -9.07
CA TYR A 50 -7.80 8.86 -9.41
C TYR A 50 -8.84 8.90 -8.28
N LYS A 51 -8.41 8.97 -7.02
CA LYS A 51 -9.29 9.02 -5.82
C LYS A 51 -10.32 7.89 -5.72
N ASP A 52 -10.12 6.79 -6.42
CA ASP A 52 -11.02 5.64 -6.42
C ASP A 52 -10.85 4.80 -5.15
N HIS A 53 -9.62 4.41 -4.85
CA HIS A 53 -9.28 3.64 -3.65
C HIS A 53 -7.83 3.87 -3.20
N VAL A 54 -7.50 3.43 -1.98
CA VAL A 54 -6.14 3.50 -1.44
C VAL A 54 -5.20 2.45 -2.07
N PRO A 55 -3.87 2.66 -2.00
CA PRO A 55 -2.88 1.64 -2.37
C PRO A 55 -3.07 0.32 -1.59
N ASN A 56 -2.73 -0.82 -2.21
CA ASN A 56 -2.83 -2.15 -1.56
C ASN A 56 -2.10 -2.21 -0.20
N CYS A 57 -0.93 -1.57 -0.07
CA CYS A 57 -0.18 -1.56 1.19
C CYS A 57 -0.95 -0.90 2.35
N PHE A 58 -1.92 -0.03 2.05
CA PHE A 58 -2.75 0.63 3.05
C PHE A 58 -4.11 -0.03 3.26
N GLN A 59 -4.52 -0.93 2.36
CA GLN A 59 -5.81 -1.60 2.45
C GLN A 59 -5.90 -2.45 3.72
N GLN A 60 -4.82 -3.10 4.17
CA GLN A 60 -4.85 -3.95 5.36
C GLN A 60 -5.35 -3.20 6.60
N PHE A 61 -4.74 -2.04 6.92
CA PHE A 61 -5.11 -1.23 8.08
C PHE A 61 -6.56 -0.75 8.06
N ILE A 62 -7.11 -0.52 6.87
CA ILE A 62 -8.47 -0.03 6.66
C ILE A 62 -9.46 -1.20 6.69
N ASN A 63 -9.15 -2.29 6.00
CA ASN A 63 -9.98 -3.48 5.92
C ASN A 63 -10.21 -4.08 7.31
N ASP A 64 -9.20 -4.11 8.17
CA ASP A 64 -9.34 -4.62 9.54
C ASP A 64 -10.35 -3.78 10.35
N LYS A 65 -10.35 -2.46 10.18
CA LYS A 65 -11.33 -1.57 10.80
C LYS A 65 -12.73 -1.77 10.21
N ILE A 66 -12.84 -1.91 8.89
CA ILE A 66 -14.13 -2.17 8.21
C ILE A 66 -14.71 -3.50 8.68
N LYS A 67 -13.90 -4.55 8.76
CA LYS A 67 -14.31 -5.88 9.27
C LYS A 67 -14.83 -5.78 10.71
N ALA A 68 -14.11 -5.06 11.58
CA ALA A 68 -14.56 -4.85 12.96
C ALA A 68 -15.91 -4.12 13.04
N ILE A 69 -16.15 -3.12 12.20
CA ILE A 69 -17.44 -2.41 12.13
C ILE A 69 -18.55 -3.33 11.61
N ALA A 70 -18.29 -4.08 10.54
CA ALA A 70 -19.27 -4.97 9.93
C ALA A 70 -19.74 -6.08 10.89
N GLN A 71 -18.83 -6.60 11.72
CA GLN A 71 -19.14 -7.62 12.74
C GLN A 71 -20.19 -7.16 13.76
N ILE A 72 -20.27 -5.86 14.08
CA ILE A 72 -21.28 -5.31 15.00
C ILE A 72 -22.70 -5.55 14.47
N GLY A 73 -22.88 -5.53 13.14
CA GLY A 73 -24.15 -5.78 12.47
C GLY A 73 -24.32 -7.21 11.96
N GLU A 74 -23.49 -8.16 12.39
CA GLU A 74 -23.48 -9.54 11.89
C GLU A 74 -23.26 -9.64 10.36
N LEU A 75 -22.53 -8.68 9.78
CA LEU A 75 -22.27 -8.63 8.33
C LEU A 75 -20.94 -9.29 7.98
N ASN A 76 -20.91 -9.93 6.80
CA ASN A 76 -19.69 -10.45 6.20
C ASN A 76 -19.10 -9.47 5.18
N VAL A 77 -17.78 -9.23 5.26
CA VAL A 77 -17.03 -8.39 4.31
C VAL A 77 -16.13 -9.28 3.47
N VAL A 78 -16.23 -9.15 2.15
CA VAL A 78 -15.42 -9.91 1.19
C VAL A 78 -14.50 -8.97 0.46
N GLU A 79 -13.21 -9.31 0.40
CA GLU A 79 -12.25 -8.54 -0.38
C GLU A 79 -12.48 -8.73 -1.87
N LYS A 80 -12.40 -7.63 -2.63
CA LYS A 80 -12.47 -7.68 -4.10
C LYS A 80 -11.30 -8.50 -4.65
N GLY A 81 -11.58 -9.34 -5.65
CA GLY A 81 -10.55 -10.08 -6.38
C GLY A 81 -9.47 -9.16 -6.95
N LYS A 82 -8.21 -9.61 -6.87
CA LYS A 82 -7.05 -8.86 -7.37
C LYS A 82 -7.03 -8.91 -8.90
N THR A 83 -6.40 -7.90 -9.51
CA THR A 83 -6.11 -7.92 -10.97
C THR A 83 -5.29 -9.17 -11.31
N PRO A 84 -5.70 -9.96 -12.30
CA PRO A 84 -4.97 -11.16 -12.68
C PRO A 84 -3.54 -10.87 -13.17
N PRO A 85 -2.56 -11.74 -12.88
CA PRO A 85 -1.16 -11.61 -13.29
C PRO A 85 -0.95 -11.41 -14.81
N GLU A 86 -1.77 -12.04 -15.64
CA GLU A 86 -1.63 -12.08 -17.10
C GLU A 86 -1.78 -10.71 -17.76
N TYR A 87 -2.50 -9.78 -17.12
CA TYR A 87 -2.62 -8.40 -17.60
C TYR A 87 -1.26 -7.70 -17.58
N TRP A 88 -0.45 -7.96 -16.55
CA TRP A 88 0.90 -7.41 -16.44
C TRP A 88 1.90 -8.13 -17.32
N ASP A 89 1.67 -9.42 -17.58
CA ASP A 89 2.46 -10.16 -18.57
C ASP A 89 2.26 -9.54 -19.97
N TYR A 90 1.01 -9.24 -20.34
CA TYR A 90 0.69 -8.56 -21.59
C TYR A 90 1.31 -7.17 -21.71
N VAL A 91 1.29 -6.35 -20.65
CA VAL A 91 1.97 -5.03 -20.66
C VAL A 91 3.44 -5.17 -21.02
N ARG A 92 4.15 -6.10 -20.37
CA ARG A 92 5.57 -6.36 -20.67
C ARG A 92 5.82 -6.85 -22.09
N GLU A 93 4.89 -7.61 -22.68
CA GLU A 93 4.98 -8.02 -24.08
C GLU A 93 4.86 -6.82 -25.03
N GLN A 94 3.96 -5.87 -24.74
CA GLN A 94 3.82 -4.66 -25.55
C GLN A 94 5.04 -3.75 -25.43
N ASP A 95 5.57 -3.56 -24.22
CA ASP A 95 6.77 -2.74 -24.00
C ASP A 95 7.98 -3.27 -24.79
N LYS A 96 8.12 -4.60 -24.90
CA LYS A 96 9.18 -5.21 -25.72
C LYS A 96 9.00 -4.88 -27.20
N LYS A 97 7.79 -5.05 -27.74
CA LYS A 97 7.48 -4.76 -29.16
C LYS A 97 7.63 -3.29 -29.52
N GLY A 98 7.35 -2.38 -28.59
CA GLY A 98 7.49 -0.94 -28.80
C GLY A 98 8.92 -0.42 -28.74
N ASN A 99 9.87 -1.25 -28.29
CA ASN A 99 11.30 -0.94 -28.21
C ASN A 99 12.12 -1.61 -29.33
N GLU A 100 11.47 -2.31 -30.26
CA GLU A 100 12.02 -2.91 -31.49
C GLU A 100 11.72 -2.02 -32.71
#